data_AF-A0A2I0A0B0-F1
#
_entry.id   AF-A0A2I0A0B0-F1
#
_cell.length_a   1.000
_cell.length_b   1.000
_cell.length_c   1.000
_cell.angle_alpha   90.00
_cell.angle_beta   90.00
_cell.angle_gamma   90.00
#
_symmetry.space_group_name_H-M   'P 1'
#
loop_
_entity.id
_entity.type
_entity.pdbx_description
1 polymer ?
#
loop_
_entity_poly.entity_id
_entity_poly.type
_entity_poly.pdbx_seq_one_letter_code
_entity_poly.pdbx_strand_id
1 'polypeptide(L)'
;MLHELGLPKYFWAEAVNTACYVVNRVTVCLVLKKTPYELWKGRKPNISHLRVFGCKCFVLNNGKDDLGKFDSKSVEAIFLGYSSTSKAYRVYNTRSMLVEEFIYVNFDESNANSPKRDDDPIEGIDLKKLNMEGRETKAKGESHHDGGHTQGKEESVNELNLPSE
;
A
#
# COMPACT_ATOMS: atom_id res chain seq x y z
N MET A 1 -9.27 10.92 -1.23
CA MET A 1 -8.11 10.26 -1.87
C MET A 1 -8.44 8.89 -2.45
N LEU A 2 -8.68 7.83 -1.67
CA LEU A 2 -8.98 6.49 -2.25
C LEU A 2 -10.39 6.38 -2.84
N HIS A 3 -11.41 6.76 -2.06
CA HIS A 3 -12.82 6.69 -2.46
C HIS A 3 -13.12 7.53 -3.71
N GLU A 4 -12.60 8.76 -3.74
CA GLU A 4 -12.81 9.73 -4.84
C GLU A 4 -12.37 9.19 -6.21
N LEU A 5 -11.40 8.28 -6.24
CA LEU A 5 -10.86 7.73 -7.49
C LEU A 5 -11.25 6.26 -7.71
N GLY A 6 -12.13 5.71 -6.87
CA GLY A 6 -12.53 4.30 -6.94
C GLY A 6 -11.36 3.33 -6.72
N LEU A 7 -10.34 3.73 -5.97
CA LEU A 7 -9.16 2.90 -5.76
C LEU A 7 -9.41 1.82 -4.69
N PRO A 8 -8.92 0.59 -4.90
CA PRO A 8 -9.07 -0.48 -3.94
C PRO A 8 -8.46 -0.16 -2.56
N LYS A 9 -9.11 -0.69 -1.51
CA LYS A 9 -8.70 -0.46 -0.11
C LYS A 9 -7.28 -0.93 0.20
N TYR A 10 -6.74 -1.92 -0.52
CA TYR A 10 -5.38 -2.41 -0.28
C TYR A 10 -4.28 -1.39 -0.58
N PHE A 11 -4.57 -0.29 -1.29
CA PHE A 11 -3.65 0.82 -1.50
C PHE A 11 -3.62 1.83 -0.33
N TRP A 12 -4.28 1.54 0.79
CA TRP A 12 -4.34 2.45 1.96
C TRP A 12 -2.95 2.86 2.47
N ALA A 13 -1.98 1.94 2.49
CA ALA A 13 -0.64 2.25 2.97
C ALA A 13 0.06 3.29 2.07
N GLU A 14 -0.08 3.16 0.76
CA GLU A 14 0.47 4.11 -0.22
C GLU A 14 -0.24 5.48 -0.13
N ALA A 15 -1.55 5.48 0.08
CA ALA A 15 -2.33 6.71 0.29
C ALA A 15 -1.87 7.47 1.54
N VAL A 16 -1.70 6.77 2.67
CA VAL A 16 -1.21 7.36 3.93
C VAL A 16 0.22 7.87 3.76
N ASN A 17 1.11 7.10 3.14
CA ASN A 17 2.49 7.52 2.89
C ASN A 17 2.54 8.80 2.03
N THR A 18 1.73 8.87 0.98
CA THR A 18 1.64 10.04 0.11
C THR A 18 1.08 11.25 0.86
N ALA A 19 0.01 11.08 1.63
CA ALA A 19 -0.54 12.15 2.46
C ALA A 19 0.51 12.71 3.43
N CYS A 20 1.22 11.83 4.16
CA CYS A 20 2.31 12.22 5.05
C CYS A 20 3.43 12.95 4.30
N TYR A 21 3.82 12.46 3.12
CA TYR A 21 4.86 13.09 2.29
C TYR A 21 4.49 14.53 1.90
N VAL A 22 3.24 14.76 1.52
CA VAL A 22 2.71 16.06 1.12
C VAL A 22 2.58 16.98 2.34
N VAL A 23 1.96 16.50 3.42
CA VAL A 23 1.78 17.27 4.67
C VAL A 23 3.12 17.77 5.20
N ASN A 24 4.16 16.93 5.19
CA ASN A 24 5.50 17.30 5.64
C ASN A 24 6.15 18.43 4.83
N ARG A 25 5.71 18.67 3.60
CA ARG A 25 6.30 19.66 2.68
C ARG A 25 5.43 20.89 2.45
N VAL A 26 4.11 20.78 2.63
CA VAL A 26 3.17 21.87 2.35
C VAL A 26 2.69 22.54 3.63
N THR A 27 2.59 21.79 4.73
CA THR A 27 2.05 22.34 5.99
C THR A 27 3.12 23.13 6.72
N VAL A 28 2.82 24.38 7.04
CA VAL A 28 3.72 25.27 7.77
C VAL A 28 3.30 25.31 9.24
N CYS A 29 4.25 25.08 10.14
CA CYS A 29 4.03 25.33 11.56
C CYS A 29 3.88 26.84 11.79
N LEU A 30 2.73 27.28 12.30
CA LEU A 30 2.41 28.70 12.45
C LEU A 30 3.38 29.45 13.37
N VAL A 31 3.92 28.76 14.39
CA VAL A 31 4.86 29.34 15.37
C VAL A 31 6.24 29.52 14.74
N LEU A 32 6.75 28.47 14.09
CA LEU A 32 8.12 28.46 13.55
C LEU A 32 8.23 29.04 12.14
N LYS A 33 7.09 29.27 11.46
CA LYS A 33 6.99 29.69 10.05
C LYS A 33 7.81 28.81 9.09
N LYS A 34 7.95 27.54 9.44
CA LYS A 34 8.69 26.51 8.69
C LYS A 34 7.87 25.24 8.54
N THR A 35 8.11 24.53 7.45
CA THR A 35 7.57 23.19 7.20
C THR A 35 8.35 22.13 8.00
N PRO A 36 7.75 20.98 8.36
CA PRO A 36 8.48 19.86 8.95
C PRO A 36 9.71 19.45 8.13
N TYR A 37 9.59 19.49 6.79
CA TYR A 37 10.71 19.22 5.89
C TYR A 37 11.86 20.23 6.04
N GLU A 38 11.56 21.54 6.16
CA GLU A 38 12.58 22.56 6.40
C GLU A 38 13.28 22.39 7.74
N LEU A 39 12.52 22.02 8.79
CA LEU A 39 13.09 21.75 10.11
C LEU A 39 14.04 20.55 10.07
N TRP A 40 13.68 19.50 9.33
CA TRP A 40 14.49 18.28 9.23
C TRP A 40 15.69 18.40 8.28
N LYS A 41 15.50 19.01 7.10
CA LYS A 41 16.53 19.06 6.04
C LYS A 41 17.26 20.40 5.95
N GLY A 42 16.86 21.42 6.70
CA GLY A 42 17.48 22.75 6.69
C GLY A 42 17.30 23.52 5.39
N ARG A 43 16.45 23.06 4.46
CA ARG A 43 16.22 23.66 3.14
C ARG A 43 14.75 23.66 2.78
N LYS A 44 14.32 24.64 1.99
CA LYS A 44 12.95 24.73 1.49
C LYS A 44 12.59 23.48 0.66
N PRO A 45 11.40 22.88 0.82
CA PRO A 45 10.96 21.80 -0.03
C PRO A 45 10.74 22.34 -1.46
N ASN A 46 11.18 21.57 -2.45
CA ASN A 46 10.62 21.71 -3.78
C ASN A 46 9.27 20.98 -3.81
N ILE A 47 8.22 21.64 -4.28
CA ILE A 47 6.86 21.09 -4.38
C ILE A 47 6.38 20.96 -5.83
N SER A 48 7.19 21.34 -6.83
CA SER A 48 6.80 21.30 -8.24
C SER A 48 6.62 19.89 -8.79
N HIS A 49 7.16 18.89 -8.09
CA HIS A 49 7.04 17.46 -8.44
C HIS A 49 5.85 16.79 -7.75
N LEU A 50 5.06 17.53 -6.97
CA LEU A 50 3.85 16.97 -6.37
C LEU A 50 2.81 16.67 -7.47
N ARG A 51 2.10 15.56 -7.30
CA ARG A 51 1.18 14.98 -8.28
C ARG A 51 -0.07 14.48 -7.59
N VAL A 52 -1.18 14.42 -8.31
CA VAL A 52 -2.46 13.97 -7.75
C VAL A 52 -2.41 12.47 -7.52
N PHE A 53 -2.47 12.03 -6.25
CA PHE A 53 -2.54 10.61 -5.91
C PHE A 53 -3.66 9.93 -6.70
N GLY A 54 -3.38 8.75 -7.26
CA GLY A 54 -4.35 7.95 -8.01
C GLY A 54 -4.62 8.42 -9.43
N CYS A 55 -3.94 9.46 -9.92
CA CYS A 55 -4.06 9.85 -11.32
C CYS A 55 -3.51 8.75 -12.25
N LYS A 56 -4.06 8.74 -13.48
CA LYS A 56 -3.55 7.91 -14.56
C LYS A 56 -2.19 8.43 -14.98
N CYS A 57 -1.24 7.54 -15.18
CA CYS A 57 0.08 7.89 -15.65
C CYS A 57 0.62 6.83 -16.63
N PHE A 58 1.70 7.19 -17.32
CA PHE A 58 2.36 6.34 -18.29
C PHE A 58 3.83 6.22 -17.95
N VAL A 59 4.30 4.98 -17.91
CA VAL A 59 5.71 4.65 -17.65
C VAL A 59 6.29 3.85 -18.81
N LEU A 60 7.59 4.01 -19.04
CA LEU A 60 8.28 3.21 -20.04
C LEU A 60 8.36 1.76 -19.57
N ASN A 61 8.10 0.82 -20.45
CA ASN A 61 8.37 -0.59 -20.20
C ASN A 61 9.89 -0.81 -20.15
N ASN A 62 10.39 -1.28 -19.02
CA ASN A 62 11.83 -1.50 -18.81
C ASN A 62 12.34 -2.80 -19.47
N GLY A 63 11.72 -3.24 -20.58
CA GLY A 63 12.12 -4.43 -21.33
C GLY A 63 11.84 -5.75 -20.59
N LYS A 64 10.87 -5.76 -19.66
CA LYS A 64 10.42 -6.99 -18.98
C LYS A 64 9.52 -7.85 -19.86
N ASP A 65 8.92 -7.24 -20.88
CA ASP A 65 8.08 -7.91 -21.85
C ASP A 65 8.80 -7.97 -23.20
N ASP A 66 8.64 -9.09 -23.91
CA ASP A 66 9.06 -9.24 -25.29
C ASP A 66 8.15 -8.41 -26.21
N LEU A 67 8.48 -7.12 -26.34
CA LEU A 67 7.78 -6.17 -27.20
C LEU A 67 8.30 -6.29 -28.64
N GLY A 68 7.39 -6.53 -29.59
CA GLY A 68 7.65 -6.44 -31.01
C GLY A 68 7.95 -5.00 -31.47
N LYS A 69 8.45 -4.85 -32.69
CA LYS A 69 8.89 -3.55 -33.26
C LYS A 69 7.79 -2.47 -33.25
N PHE A 70 6.52 -2.89 -33.28
CA PHE A 70 5.35 -2.02 -33.35
C PHE A 70 4.54 -1.98 -32.06
N ASP A 71 4.96 -2.68 -31.01
CA ASP A 71 4.23 -2.68 -29.74
C ASP A 71 4.45 -1.39 -28.96
N SER A 72 3.43 -1.00 -28.19
CA SER A 72 3.53 0.16 -27.30
C SER A 72 4.64 -0.06 -26.28
N LYS A 73 5.59 0.88 -26.24
CA LYS A 73 6.67 0.89 -25.24
C LYS A 73 6.25 1.51 -23.92
N SER A 74 5.12 2.22 -23.86
CA SER A 74 4.60 2.78 -22.62
C SER A 74 3.48 1.91 -22.07
N VAL A 75 3.48 1.76 -20.75
CA VAL A 75 2.47 1.03 -19.98
C VAL A 75 1.65 2.02 -19.18
N GLU A 76 0.34 1.82 -19.19
CA GLU A 76 -0.58 2.56 -18.32
C GLU A 76 -0.40 2.13 -16.87
N ALA A 77 -0.37 3.11 -15.97
CA ALA A 77 -0.16 2.92 -14.56
C ALA A 77 -1.00 3.91 -13.74
N ILE A 78 -1.08 3.65 -12.44
CA ILE A 78 -1.74 4.53 -11.47
C ILE A 78 -0.67 5.08 -10.54
N PHE A 79 -0.64 6.40 -10.36
CA PHE A 79 0.29 7.02 -9.42
C PHE A 79 -0.09 6.71 -7.97
N LEU A 80 0.83 6.18 -7.18
CA LEU A 80 0.58 5.80 -5.79
C LEU A 80 1.42 6.55 -4.77
N GLY A 81 2.52 7.20 -5.17
CA GLY A 81 3.28 8.01 -4.23
C GLY A 81 4.73 8.22 -4.60
N TYR A 82 5.54 8.53 -3.60
CA TYR A 82 6.94 8.91 -3.78
C TYR A 82 7.85 7.83 -3.20
N SER A 83 8.97 7.55 -3.88
CA SER A 83 10.01 6.69 -3.34
C SER A 83 10.60 7.29 -2.06
N SER A 84 10.95 6.43 -1.11
CA SER A 84 11.60 6.82 0.15
C SER A 84 13.11 7.00 0.00
N THR A 85 13.71 6.32 -0.98
CA THR A 85 15.17 6.23 -1.17
C THR A 85 15.66 7.04 -2.36
N SER A 86 14.79 7.31 -3.35
CA SER A 86 15.19 7.93 -4.61
C SER A 86 14.26 9.08 -5.01
N LYS A 87 14.57 9.74 -6.14
CA LYS A 87 13.70 10.74 -6.77
C LYS A 87 12.63 10.11 -7.67
N ALA A 88 12.34 8.82 -7.48
CA ALA A 88 11.34 8.11 -8.26
C ALA A 88 9.93 8.25 -7.67
N TYR A 89 8.95 7.96 -8.51
CA TYR A 89 7.56 7.81 -8.16
C TYR A 89 7.22 6.33 -8.02
N ARG A 90 6.39 6.01 -7.03
CA ARG A 90 5.76 4.70 -6.87
C ARG A 90 4.50 4.68 -7.72
N VAL A 91 4.41 3.73 -8.63
CA VAL A 91 3.28 3.57 -9.53
C VAL A 91 2.80 2.13 -9.49
N TYR A 92 1.50 1.93 -9.64
CA TYR A 92 0.93 0.62 -9.86
C TYR A 92 0.85 0.36 -11.36
N ASN A 93 1.62 -0.62 -11.81
CA ASN A 93 1.60 -1.07 -13.19
C ASN A 93 0.42 -2.04 -13.39
N THR A 94 -0.53 -1.66 -14.23
CA THR A 94 -1.76 -2.45 -14.45
C THR A 94 -1.52 -3.74 -15.23
N ARG A 95 -0.40 -3.83 -15.97
CA ARG A 95 0.00 -5.05 -16.68
C ARG A 95 0.67 -6.06 -15.75
N SER A 96 1.66 -5.61 -14.96
CA SER A 96 2.40 -6.50 -14.05
C SER A 96 1.67 -6.75 -12.73
N MET A 97 0.66 -5.94 -12.41
CA MET A 97 -0.07 -5.95 -11.14
C MET A 97 0.83 -5.67 -9.93
N LEU A 98 1.96 -4.99 -10.13
CA LEU A 98 2.95 -4.66 -9.11
C LEU A 98 3.09 -3.16 -8.91
N VAL A 99 3.49 -2.79 -7.68
CA VAL A 99 3.94 -1.44 -7.38
C VAL A 99 5.43 -1.35 -7.66
N GLU A 100 5.80 -0.47 -8.57
CA GLU A 100 7.15 -0.31 -9.08
C GLU A 100 7.59 1.16 -8.99
N GLU A 101 8.91 1.41 -8.98
CA GLU A 101 9.46 2.76 -8.88
C GLU A 101 10.01 3.24 -10.23
N PHE A 102 9.57 4.40 -10.70
CA PHE A 102 10.01 5.01 -11.95
C PHE A 102 10.43 6.47 -11.75
N ILE A 103 11.57 6.84 -12.33
CA ILE A 103 12.05 8.25 -12.30
C ILE A 103 11.28 9.10 -13.32
N TYR A 104 11.05 8.55 -14.51
CA TYR A 104 10.38 9.23 -15.61
C TYR A 104 8.96 8.70 -15.76
N VAL A 105 8.00 9.54 -15.40
CA VAL A 105 6.56 9.22 -15.44
C VAL A 105 5.84 10.38 -16.09
N ASN A 106 4.97 10.09 -17.06
CA ASN A 106 4.09 11.08 -17.66
C ASN A 106 2.73 11.00 -16.99
N PHE A 107 2.22 12.12 -16.46
CA PHE A 107 1.00 12.15 -15.65
C PHE A 107 -0.16 12.75 -16.45
N ASP A 108 -1.29 12.05 -16.46
CA ASP A 108 -2.56 12.54 -16.97
C ASP A 108 -3.49 12.85 -15.79
N GLU A 109 -3.43 14.10 -15.34
CA GLU A 109 -4.21 14.61 -14.20
C GLU A 109 -5.59 15.14 -14.64
N SER A 110 -5.90 15.08 -15.94
CA SER A 110 -7.14 15.62 -16.53
C SER A 110 -8.39 14.95 -15.97
N ASN A 111 -8.29 13.68 -15.57
CA ASN A 111 -9.41 12.85 -15.14
C ASN A 111 -9.58 12.77 -13.61
N ALA A 112 -8.68 13.38 -12.82
CA ALA A 112 -8.76 13.33 -11.36
C ALA A 112 -9.90 14.19 -10.77
N ASN A 113 -10.53 15.04 -11.59
CA ASN A 113 -11.62 15.93 -11.20
C ASN A 113 -13.01 15.48 -11.66
N SER A 114 -13.15 14.34 -12.35
CA SER A 114 -14.48 13.82 -12.70
C SER A 114 -14.99 12.93 -11.56
N PRO A 115 -16.12 13.26 -10.90
CA PRO A 115 -16.75 12.32 -9.97
C PRO A 115 -17.19 11.11 -10.78
N LYS A 116 -16.48 9.98 -10.62
CA LYS A 116 -16.94 8.70 -11.14
C LYS A 116 -18.23 8.36 -10.41
N ARG A 117 -19.33 8.35 -11.15
CA ARG A 117 -20.65 7.91 -10.67
C ARG A 117 -20.52 6.45 -10.25
N ASP A 118 -21.10 6.07 -9.13
CA ASP A 118 -20.90 4.79 -8.43
C ASP A 118 -21.37 3.51 -9.19
N ASP A 119 -21.66 3.59 -10.50
CA ASP A 119 -22.39 2.53 -11.22
C ASP A 119 -21.59 1.84 -12.35
N ASP A 120 -20.35 2.22 -12.65
CA ASP A 120 -19.57 1.54 -13.71
C ASP A 120 -18.63 0.47 -13.11
N PRO A 121 -18.81 -0.82 -13.43
CA PRO A 121 -17.86 -1.87 -13.04
C PRO A 121 -16.49 -1.55 -13.61
N ILE A 122 -15.47 -1.57 -12.75
CA ILE A 122 -14.06 -1.50 -13.17
C ILE A 122 -13.77 -2.74 -14.02
N GLU A 123 -13.81 -2.59 -15.34
CA GLU A 123 -13.31 -3.61 -16.26
C GLU A 123 -11.80 -3.78 -16.02
N GLY A 124 -11.40 -4.96 -15.56
CA GLY A 124 -10.00 -5.40 -15.62
C GLY A 124 -9.36 -5.92 -14.33
N ILE A 125 -10.05 -5.96 -13.18
CA ILE A 125 -9.48 -6.57 -11.97
C ILE A 125 -10.34 -7.77 -11.56
N ASP A 126 -9.96 -8.96 -12.05
CA ASP A 126 -10.58 -10.22 -11.62
C ASP A 126 -10.08 -10.61 -10.22
N LEU A 127 -10.78 -10.10 -9.20
CA LEU A 127 -10.53 -10.41 -7.78
C LEU A 127 -10.62 -11.92 -7.46
N LYS A 128 -11.18 -12.75 -8.34
CA LYS A 128 -11.41 -14.18 -8.06
C LYS A 128 -10.16 -15.05 -8.19
N LYS A 129 -9.08 -14.57 -8.84
CA LYS A 129 -7.86 -15.37 -9.06
C LYS A 129 -6.87 -15.39 -7.89
N LEU A 130 -7.05 -14.58 -6.84
CA LEU A 130 -6.12 -14.51 -5.71
C LEU A 130 -6.54 -15.33 -4.49
N ASN A 131 -7.70 -16.00 -4.52
CA ASN A 131 -8.28 -16.62 -3.33
C ASN A 131 -8.58 -18.12 -3.46
N MET A 132 -7.61 -18.89 -3.96
CA MET A 132 -7.62 -20.36 -3.87
C MET A 132 -6.19 -20.85 -3.63
N GLU A 133 -5.82 -20.98 -2.35
CA GLU A 133 -5.02 -22.08 -1.80
C GLU A 133 -4.83 -21.84 -0.29
N GLY A 134 -5.71 -22.43 0.52
CA GLY A 134 -5.62 -22.27 1.97
C GLY A 134 -6.71 -22.98 2.75
N ARG A 135 -6.47 -24.27 3.01
CA ARG A 135 -7.00 -25.13 4.10
C ARG A 135 -8.31 -25.87 3.83
N GLU A 136 -8.16 -27.17 3.55
CA GLU A 136 -9.01 -28.19 4.16
C GLU A 136 -8.15 -29.01 5.13
N THR A 137 -8.38 -28.86 6.43
CA THR A 137 -8.08 -29.93 7.40
C THR A 137 -9.41 -30.36 8.02
N LYS A 138 -9.89 -31.53 7.58
CA LYS A 138 -11.05 -32.24 8.15
C LYS A 138 -10.77 -32.59 9.60
N ALA A 139 -11.58 -32.07 10.52
CA ALA A 139 -11.78 -32.65 11.83
C ALA A 139 -12.72 -33.85 11.71
N LYS A 140 -12.30 -35.01 12.22
CA LYS A 140 -13.18 -36.13 12.55
C LYS A 140 -12.89 -36.50 14.00
N GLY A 141 -13.86 -36.24 14.88
CA GLY A 141 -13.91 -36.86 16.20
C GLY A 141 -14.56 -38.22 16.09
N GLU A 142 -14.11 -39.16 16.91
CA GLU A 142 -14.95 -40.13 17.61
C GLU A 142 -14.14 -40.81 18.74
N SER A 143 -14.87 -41.08 19.81
CA SER A 143 -14.51 -41.43 21.19
C SER A 143 -14.05 -42.87 21.41
N HIS A 144 -13.32 -43.14 22.51
CA HIS A 144 -13.51 -44.35 23.33
C HIS A 144 -13.07 -44.14 24.80
N HIS A 145 -13.73 -44.90 25.69
CA HIS A 145 -13.89 -44.76 27.15
C HIS A 145 -12.88 -45.58 27.99
N ASP A 146 -12.84 -45.28 29.29
CA ASP A 146 -12.36 -46.08 30.45
C ASP A 146 -10.83 -46.15 30.70
N GLY A 147 -10.25 -46.03 31.90
CA GLY A 147 -10.71 -45.92 33.29
C GLY A 147 -9.55 -46.38 34.21
N GLY A 148 -9.25 -45.69 35.32
CA GLY A 148 -8.41 -46.22 36.42
C GLY A 148 -7.27 -45.35 36.99
N HIS A 149 -7.50 -44.81 38.20
CA HIS A 149 -6.64 -44.67 39.42
C HIS A 149 -5.09 -44.79 39.30
N THR A 150 -4.19 -44.03 39.98
CA THR A 150 -4.13 -43.62 41.40
C THR A 150 -2.94 -42.64 41.67
N GLN A 151 -3.15 -41.67 42.57
CA GLN A 151 -2.26 -40.99 43.54
C GLN A 151 -0.84 -40.44 43.24
N GLY A 152 -0.63 -39.20 43.70
CA GLY A 152 0.66 -38.69 44.19
C GLY A 152 0.75 -37.16 44.33
N LYS A 153 0.52 -36.63 45.56
CA LYS A 153 1.18 -35.51 46.31
C LYS A 153 1.91 -34.38 45.53
N GLU A 154 2.03 -33.13 45.94
CA GLU A 154 1.67 -32.26 47.08
C GLU A 154 2.02 -30.83 46.59
N GLU A 155 1.14 -29.85 46.79
CA GLU A 155 1.39 -28.62 47.57
C GLU A 155 1.70 -27.33 46.78
N SER A 156 1.01 -26.29 47.24
CA SER A 156 1.02 -24.84 47.00
C SER A 156 2.43 -24.21 46.93
N VAL A 157 2.66 -23.04 46.34
CA VAL A 157 2.38 -21.70 46.92
C VAL A 157 2.39 -20.59 45.85
N ASN A 158 1.54 -19.61 46.15
CA ASN A 158 1.31 -18.28 45.59
C ASN A 158 2.52 -17.35 45.33
N GLU A 159 2.18 -16.31 44.54
CA GLU A 159 2.57 -14.89 44.66
C GLU A 159 3.76 -14.28 43.90
N LEU A 160 3.38 -13.32 43.04
CA LEU A 160 3.89 -11.93 42.92
C LEU A 160 5.41 -11.70 43.10
N ASN A 161 6.08 -11.25 42.03
CA ASN A 161 6.69 -9.91 42.03
C ASN A 161 7.21 -9.48 40.66
N LEU A 162 6.83 -8.26 40.23
CA LEU A 162 7.65 -7.40 39.40
C LEU A 162 8.89 -6.97 40.21
N PRO A 163 10.01 -6.63 39.56
CA PRO A 163 10.33 -5.21 39.52
C PRO A 163 10.93 -4.72 38.19
N SER A 164 10.72 -3.42 38.02
CA SER A 164 11.37 -2.48 37.11
C SER A 164 12.85 -2.25 37.44
N GLU A 165 13.69 -2.18 36.41
CA GLU A 165 14.67 -1.11 36.13
C GLU A 165 14.85 -0.98 34.61
#